data_AF-A0A3D0RYQ1-F1
#
_entry.id   AF-A0A3D0RYQ1-F1
#
_cell.length_a   1.000
_cell.length_b   1.000
_cell.length_c   1.000
_cell.angle_alpha   90.00
_cell.angle_beta   90.00
_cell.angle_gamma   90.00
#
_symmetry.space_group_name_H-M   'P 1'
#
loop_
_entity.id
_entity.type
_entity.pdbx_description
1 polymer ?
#
loop_
_entity_poly.entity_id
_entity_poly.type
_entity_poly.pdbx_seq_one_letter_code
_entity_poly.pdbx_strand_id
1 'polypeptide(L)'
;MDLVNYSTTTGDVVALKNLHDSRCTSCDGGVKAITDAYDHGGHIEGGEWSVGGLRELPLDHEADVALFAPGRSTAQVVFHADGSETKYASGKFYLYAYVIWTNSRWSMRWVRSPAARD
;
A
#
# COMPACT_ATOMS: atom_id res chain seq x y z
N MET A 1 4.57 7.79 -0.26
CA MET A 1 3.17 7.52 -0.66
C MET A 1 2.93 7.89 -2.11
N ASP A 2 3.70 8.83 -2.66
CA ASP A 2 3.59 9.34 -4.02
C ASP A 2 3.52 8.25 -5.08
N LEU A 3 4.37 7.22 -5.01
CA LEU A 3 4.31 6.13 -5.98
C LEU A 3 3.02 5.30 -5.87
N VAL A 4 2.53 5.02 -4.67
CA VAL A 4 1.26 4.31 -4.48
C VAL A 4 0.12 5.14 -5.08
N ASN A 5 0.08 6.44 -4.79
CA ASN A 5 -0.92 7.35 -5.33
C ASN A 5 -0.85 7.42 -6.86
N TYR A 6 0.36 7.60 -7.42
CA TYR A 6 0.59 7.60 -8.86
C TYR A 6 0.09 6.31 -9.50
N SER A 7 0.48 5.14 -8.97
CA SER A 7 0.04 3.85 -9.48
C SER A 7 -1.47 3.67 -9.39
N THR A 8 -2.10 4.09 -8.29
CA THR A 8 -3.56 4.02 -8.11
C THR A 8 -4.30 4.91 -9.12
N THR A 9 -3.79 6.12 -9.40
CA THR A 9 -4.45 7.06 -10.33
C THR A 9 -4.21 6.73 -11.80
N THR A 10 -3.08 6.11 -12.14
CA THR A 10 -2.67 5.89 -13.53
C THR A 10 -2.80 4.44 -14.00
N GLY A 11 -2.92 3.48 -13.08
CA GLY A 11 -2.78 2.06 -13.38
C GLY A 11 -1.33 1.61 -13.61
N ASP A 12 -0.35 2.51 -13.62
CA ASP A 12 1.06 2.15 -13.81
C ASP A 12 1.66 1.55 -12.53
N VAL A 13 1.71 0.22 -12.49
CA VAL A 13 2.22 -0.56 -11.38
C VAL A 13 3.66 -1.04 -11.55
N VAL A 14 4.38 -0.63 -12.60
CA VAL A 14 5.71 -1.20 -12.91
C VAL A 14 6.71 -0.93 -11.79
N ALA A 15 6.81 0.31 -11.34
CA ALA A 15 7.71 0.66 -10.24
C ALA A 15 7.22 0.08 -8.90
N LEU A 16 5.91 -0.04 -8.69
CA LEU A 16 5.35 -0.65 -7.48
C LEU A 16 5.68 -2.15 -7.38
N LYS A 17 5.62 -2.87 -8.52
CA LYS A 17 6.07 -4.27 -8.66
C LYS A 17 7.57 -4.47 -8.39
N ASN A 18 8.39 -3.43 -8.53
CA ASN A 18 9.81 -3.55 -8.22
C ASN A 18 10.13 -3.28 -6.74
N LEU A 19 9.18 -2.71 -5.99
CA LEU A 19 9.35 -2.38 -4.58
C LEU A 19 8.77 -3.43 -3.64
N HIS A 20 7.81 -4.24 -4.09
CA HIS A 20 7.29 -5.32 -3.27
C HIS A 20 8.25 -6.51 -3.23
N ASP A 21 8.40 -7.10 -2.05
CA ASP A 21 8.91 -8.46 -1.88
C ASP A 21 7.69 -9.38 -1.97
N SER A 22 7.78 -10.51 -2.67
CA SER A 22 6.66 -11.46 -2.83
C SER A 22 6.17 -12.06 -1.50
N ARG A 23 6.91 -11.85 -0.41
CA ARG A 23 6.48 -12.19 0.95
C ARG A 23 5.53 -11.16 1.55
N CYS A 24 5.32 -10.02 0.90
CA CYS A 24 4.36 -9.00 1.30
C CYS A 24 3.02 -9.23 0.60
N THR A 25 2.19 -10.11 1.14
CA THR A 25 0.86 -10.45 0.58
C THR A 25 -0.02 -9.21 0.36
N SER A 26 0.04 -8.20 1.22
CA SER A 26 -0.73 -6.96 1.03
C SER A 26 -0.18 -6.08 -0.08
N CYS A 27 1.13 -6.11 -0.34
CA CYS A 27 1.74 -5.42 -1.47
C CYS A 27 1.32 -6.06 -2.80
N ASP A 28 1.34 -7.40 -2.88
CA ASP A 28 0.86 -8.16 -4.03
C ASP A 28 -0.64 -7.89 -4.28
N GLY A 29 -1.44 -7.92 -3.20
CA GLY A 29 -2.86 -7.60 -3.27
C GLY A 29 -3.13 -6.19 -3.79
N GLY A 30 -2.35 -5.19 -3.36
CA GLY A 30 -2.47 -3.82 -3.86
C GLY A 30 -2.12 -3.69 -5.34
N VAL A 31 -1.03 -4.31 -5.79
CA VAL A 31 -0.65 -4.36 -7.22
C VAL A 31 -1.74 -5.03 -8.04
N LYS A 32 -2.27 -6.16 -7.56
CA LYS A 32 -3.34 -6.90 -8.23
C LYS A 32 -4.62 -6.06 -8.32
N ALA A 33 -5.04 -5.42 -7.24
CA ALA A 33 -6.25 -4.60 -7.24
C ALA A 33 -6.17 -3.43 -8.22
N ILE A 34 -5.02 -2.75 -8.30
CA ILE A 34 -4.81 -1.68 -9.29
C ILE A 34 -4.82 -2.26 -10.71
N THR A 35 -4.11 -3.37 -10.93
CA THR A 35 -4.05 -4.03 -12.24
C THR A 35 -5.46 -4.44 -12.69
N ASP A 36 -6.21 -5.15 -11.86
CA ASP A 36 -7.57 -5.62 -12.16
C ASP A 36 -8.55 -4.47 -12.43
N ALA A 37 -8.38 -3.31 -11.78
CA ALA A 37 -9.25 -2.15 -11.99
C ALA A 37 -9.04 -1.48 -13.35
N TYR A 38 -7.81 -1.48 -13.88
CA TYR A 38 -7.48 -0.87 -15.17
C TYR A 38 -7.48 -1.89 -16.31
N ASP A 39 -7.24 -3.16 -16.01
CA ASP A 39 -7.43 -4.26 -16.94
C ASP A 39 -8.91 -4.30 -17.33
N HIS A 40 -9.17 -4.35 -18.64
CA HIS A 40 -10.52 -4.33 -19.23
C HIS A 40 -11.24 -2.96 -19.27
N GLY A 41 -10.54 -1.85 -18.99
CA GLY A 41 -11.04 -0.50 -19.29
C GLY A 41 -11.84 0.17 -18.17
N GLY A 42 -11.73 -0.34 -16.94
CA GLY A 42 -12.12 0.38 -15.74
C GLY A 42 -11.09 1.44 -15.34
N HIS A 43 -11.35 2.13 -14.23
CA HIS A 43 -10.43 3.10 -13.65
C HIS A 43 -10.72 3.37 -12.17
N ILE A 44 -9.79 4.06 -11.51
CA ILE A 44 -9.92 4.44 -10.10
C ILE A 44 -9.95 5.97 -9.99
N GLU A 45 -10.88 6.48 -9.19
CA GLU A 45 -10.94 7.89 -8.79
C GLU A 45 -10.78 8.06 -7.28
N GLY A 46 -10.00 9.06 -6.88
CA GLY A 46 -9.70 9.34 -5.48
C GLY A 46 -8.78 8.28 -4.84
N GLY A 47 -8.97 8.04 -3.55
CA GLY A 47 -8.22 7.04 -2.79
C GLY A 47 -6.78 7.45 -2.46
N GLU A 48 -6.45 8.74 -2.47
CA GLU A 48 -5.11 9.25 -2.14
C GLU A 48 -4.69 8.88 -0.72
N TRP A 49 -3.47 8.37 -0.59
CA TRP A 49 -2.83 7.99 0.67
C TRP A 49 -1.87 9.08 1.14
N SER A 50 -1.92 9.38 2.42
CA SER A 50 -0.96 10.23 3.12
C SER A 50 -0.46 9.56 4.38
N VAL A 51 0.80 9.82 4.73
CA VAL A 51 1.42 9.35 5.96
C VAL A 51 1.89 10.56 6.76
N GLY A 52 1.58 10.56 8.04
CA GLY A 52 2.01 11.59 8.99
C GLY A 52 3.43 11.36 9.51
N GLY A 53 3.74 12.02 10.62
CA GLY A 53 5.06 11.92 11.26
C GLY A 53 5.41 10.47 11.64
N LEU A 54 6.66 10.10 11.35
CA LEU A 54 7.25 8.84 11.75
C LEU A 54 7.63 8.90 13.23
N ARG A 55 7.42 7.79 13.94
CA ARG A 55 7.97 7.58 15.28
C ARG A 55 8.60 6.21 15.36
N GLU A 56 9.58 6.09 16.24
CA GLU A 56 10.17 4.81 16.57
C GLU A 56 9.19 3.93 17.37
N LEU A 57 9.35 2.63 17.21
CA LEU A 57 8.72 1.59 18.01
C LEU A 57 9.79 0.82 18.78
N PRO A 58 9.43 0.14 19.88
CA PRO A 58 10.29 -0.88 20.46
C PRO A 58 10.68 -1.92 19.40
N LEU A 59 11.94 -2.35 19.43
CA LEU A 59 12.44 -3.41 18.56
C LEU A 59 11.74 -4.74 18.89
N ASP A 60 11.33 -5.43 17.85
CA ASP A 60 10.72 -6.76 17.86
C ASP A 60 11.01 -7.43 16.50
N HIS A 61 10.60 -8.67 16.29
CA HIS A 61 10.77 -9.41 15.03
C HIS A 61 12.22 -9.50 14.54
N GLU A 62 13.21 -9.40 15.44
CA GLU A 62 14.64 -9.36 15.11
C GLU A 62 15.01 -8.20 14.16
N ALA A 63 14.32 -7.07 14.28
CA ALA A 63 14.57 -5.88 13.47
C ALA A 63 15.71 -5.02 14.04
N ASP A 64 16.41 -4.34 13.14
CA ASP A 64 17.40 -3.30 13.51
C ASP A 64 16.73 -1.93 13.69
N VAL A 65 15.60 -1.70 13.01
CA VAL A 65 14.79 -0.47 13.12
C VAL A 65 13.31 -0.84 13.09
N ALA A 66 12.54 -0.23 13.99
CA ALA A 66 11.09 -0.37 14.05
C ALA A 66 10.41 1.01 14.00
N LEU A 67 9.46 1.17 13.08
CA LEU A 67 8.80 2.44 12.78
C LEU A 67 7.29 2.31 12.82
N PHE A 68 6.64 3.36 13.31
CA PHE A 68 5.22 3.57 13.18
C PHE A 68 4.94 4.85 12.40
N ALA A 69 3.90 4.81 11.58
CA ALA A 69 3.36 6.00 10.94
C ALA A 69 1.83 5.95 10.93
N PRO A 70 1.12 6.99 11.44
CA PRO A 70 -0.30 7.13 11.17
C PRO A 70 -0.50 7.60 9.73
N GLY A 71 -1.55 7.12 9.08
CA GLY A 71 -1.90 7.53 7.73
C GLY A 71 -3.38 7.72 7.54
N ARG A 72 -3.73 8.30 6.39
CA ARG A 72 -5.11 8.56 5.98
C ARG A 72 -5.27 8.28 4.49
N SER A 73 -6.42 7.72 4.13
CA SER A 73 -6.89 7.63 2.75
C SER A 73 -8.07 8.56 2.54
N THR A 74 -8.17 9.15 1.36
CA THR A 74 -9.41 9.80 0.90
C THR A 74 -10.40 8.75 0.38
N ALA A 75 -11.64 9.15 0.11
CA ALA A 75 -12.63 8.24 -0.47
C ALA A 75 -12.18 7.80 -1.86
N GLN A 76 -12.48 6.56 -2.23
CA GLN A 76 -12.11 5.94 -3.50
C GLN A 76 -13.34 5.36 -4.19
N VAL A 77 -13.40 5.51 -5.51
CA VAL A 77 -14.36 4.81 -6.35
C VAL A 77 -13.58 4.00 -7.39
N VAL A 78 -13.91 2.72 -7.50
CA VAL A 78 -13.42 1.84 -8.55
C VAL A 78 -14.55 1.65 -9.55
N PHE A 79 -14.34 2.11 -10.77
CA PHE A 79 -15.24 1.92 -11.90
C PHE A 79 -14.83 0.65 -12.64
N HIS A 80 -15.74 -0.31 -12.70
CA HIS A 80 -15.51 -1.59 -13.36
C HIS A 80 -15.92 -1.53 -14.84
N ALA A 81 -15.36 -2.43 -15.65
CA ALA A 81 -15.64 -2.49 -17.09
C ALA A 81 -17.11 -2.75 -17.44
N ASP A 82 -17.87 -3.37 -16.52
CA ASP A 82 -19.32 -3.62 -16.67
C ASP A 82 -20.18 -2.40 -16.31
N GLY A 83 -19.55 -1.27 -15.95
CA GLY A 83 -20.20 -0.04 -15.50
C GLY A 83 -20.63 -0.05 -14.04
N SER A 84 -20.35 -1.13 -13.29
CA SER A 84 -20.57 -1.15 -11.85
C SER A 84 -19.50 -0.34 -11.11
N GLU A 85 -19.84 0.09 -9.89
CA GLU A 85 -18.94 0.88 -9.05
C GLU A 85 -18.76 0.20 -7.70
N THR A 86 -17.53 0.20 -7.20
CA THR A 86 -17.23 -0.12 -5.80
C THR A 86 -16.71 1.11 -5.08
N LYS A 87 -17.34 1.46 -3.95
CA LYS A 87 -17.06 2.68 -3.21
C LYS A 87 -16.39 2.34 -1.88
N TYR A 88 -15.25 2.94 -1.62
CA TYR A 88 -14.53 2.85 -0.37
C TYR A 88 -14.54 4.21 0.33
N ALA A 89 -14.95 4.21 1.60
CA ALA A 89 -14.92 5.41 2.41
C ALA A 89 -13.48 5.83 2.75
N SER A 90 -13.28 7.14 2.97
CA SER A 90 -12.03 7.64 3.54
C SER A 90 -11.76 6.98 4.90
N GLY A 91 -10.49 6.72 5.20
CA GLY A 91 -10.12 6.00 6.41
C GLY A 91 -8.85 6.51 7.06
N LYS A 92 -8.64 6.11 8.31
CA LYS A 92 -7.34 6.17 8.96
C LYS A 92 -6.71 4.80 8.88
N PHE A 93 -5.41 4.76 8.70
CA PHE A 93 -4.63 3.55 8.78
C PHE A 93 -3.36 3.76 9.61
N TYR A 94 -2.71 2.66 9.96
CA TYR A 94 -1.47 2.66 10.70
C TYR A 94 -0.49 1.73 9.99
N LEU A 95 0.71 2.22 9.77
CA LEU A 95 1.82 1.44 9.26
C LEU A 95 2.75 1.11 10.42
N TYR A 96 3.05 -0.18 10.54
CA TYR A 96 4.09 -0.69 11.42
C TYR A 96 5.11 -1.38 10.53
N ALA A 97 6.35 -0.90 10.54
CA ALA A 97 7.41 -1.41 9.69
C ALA A 97 8.60 -1.79 10.57
N TYR A 98 9.05 -3.03 10.44
CA TYR A 98 10.21 -3.59 11.11
C TYR A 98 11.19 -3.98 10.01
N VAL A 99 12.35 -3.33 10.00
CA VAL A 99 13.36 -3.48 8.94
C VAL A 99 14.68 -3.96 9.53
N ILE A 100 15.38 -4.78 8.75
CA ILE A 100 16.69 -5.34 9.09
C ILE A 100 17.71 -4.93 8.04
N TRP A 101 18.93 -4.65 8.46
CA TRP A 101 20.09 -4.44 7.61
C TRP A 101 20.82 -5.77 7.41
N THR A 102 20.70 -6.34 6.22
CA THR A 102 21.32 -7.64 5.89
C THR A 102 21.87 -7.61 4.48
N ASN A 103 22.99 -8.30 4.23
CA ASN A 103 23.65 -8.33 2.92
C ASN A 103 23.88 -6.93 2.33
N SER A 104 24.28 -5.97 3.17
CA SER A 104 24.52 -4.56 2.80
C SER A 104 23.31 -3.83 2.21
N ARG A 105 22.09 -4.23 2.59
CA ARG A 105 20.85 -3.56 2.22
C ARG A 105 19.81 -3.58 3.33
N TRP A 106 18.95 -2.56 3.35
CA TRP A 106 17.72 -2.59 4.14
C TRP A 106 16.74 -3.57 3.52
N SER A 107 16.07 -4.36 4.37
CA SER A 107 15.05 -5.31 3.96
C SER A 107 13.88 -5.25 4.93
N MET A 108 12.66 -5.39 4.41
CA MET A 108 11.47 -5.49 5.24
C MET A 108 11.47 -6.85 5.96
N ARG A 109 11.52 -6.82 7.28
CA ARG A 109 11.47 -8.03 8.12
C ARG A 109 10.03 -8.38 8.46
N TRP A 110 9.24 -7.37 8.80
CA TRP A 110 7.81 -7.49 9.05
C TRP A 110 7.12 -6.16 8.79
N VAL A 111 5.91 -6.21 8.23
CA VAL A 111 5.07 -5.03 8.03
C VAL A 111 3.63 -5.37 8.37
N ARG A 112 2.96 -4.44 9.05
CA ARG A 112 1.49 -4.43 9.12
C ARG A 112 0.99 -3.20 8.38
N SER A 113 0.38 -3.44 7.23
CA SER A 113 -0.48 -2.49 6.55
C SER A 113 -1.90 -2.55 7.14
N PRO A 114 -2.74 -1.53 6.93
CA PRO A 114 -4.18 -1.70 7.11
C PRO A 114 -4.63 -2.97 6.37
N ALA A 115 -5.39 -3.82 7.06
CA ALA A 115 -6.04 -4.94 6.40
C ALA A 115 -7.02 -4.38 5.36
N ALA A 116 -7.06 -5.00 4.17
CA ALA A 116 -8.25 -4.91 3.34
C ALA A 116 -9.42 -5.37 4.21
N ARG A 117 -10.43 -4.54 4.37
CA ARG A 117 -11.67 -5.01 5.00
C ARG A 117 -12.41 -5.79 3.92
N ASP A 118 -12.60 -7.07 4.18
CA ASP A 118 -13.58 -7.92 3.52
C ASP A 118 -14.98 -7.30 3.58
#